data_AF-A0A6J1X978-F1
#
_entry.id   AF-A0A6J1X978-F1
#
_cell.length_a   1.000
_cell.length_b   1.000
_cell.length_c   1.000
_cell.angle_alpha   90.00
_cell.angle_beta   90.00
_cell.angle_gamma   90.00
#
_symmetry.space_group_name_H-M   'P 1'
#
loop_
_entity.id
_entity.type
_entity.pdbx_description
1 polymer ?
#
loop_
_entity_poly.entity_id
_entity_poly.type
_entity_poly.pdbx_seq_one_letter_code
_entity_poly.pdbx_strand_id
1 'polypeptide(L)'
;MATCYQKHPFEIEKEDRLTTINTKIFEIKKKIQLSEGQRKSCYEENEQEKQQNNDLIETLKKEIKLRLNELAQAKTIIGEEEVQVKKYLNEICPTGNKSSDQIIHNLDLKVIEQRKLLDLLKYEKRNKKNKLRQFEKDYEHLLIESTKSELVKSKTSTRARKHMSHLENEIHKVIIQWTEAELVKKKYFTIRQALIDDSVKFESSLTRIEEALNKQKEEIAKLEKIREDAAEMRIRATAATSVEAARAQDAEHEREAERAYFAQRFAERKRELERLEKRIFPPQARVVRQESVGSTDGEVVTEEATAAAQMEAVFQRLMKLTGVNEAEEVFERFQAQRETCKRLNYLQQTTEEEKLELESAQTSLLTELEAFKFASVKDKDEGQEQIGELKEEIIREDEKYAEIEKQNDDINTLLLEIKRLLYDLCKILDVVPDPVLPEWTAEARDVQELVSVLATRYEKAKIRAEEIRNKQGDATIIAVPSNPASRPSSVAGGSVQSHSTHKESERVTAVPTYKELVQKEPVKGGPSDEEEDIPSRCYLKRQAQLIVDTKCRRKGFRAFPRK
;
A
#
# COMPACT_ATOMS: atom_id res chain seq x y z
N MET A 1 -54.37 -52.13 -182.38
CA MET A 1 -54.05 -53.50 -182.85
C MET A 1 -54.01 -54.38 -181.61
N ALA A 2 -55.03 -55.20 -181.36
CA ALA A 2 -55.27 -56.53 -181.95
C ALA A 2 -55.00 -57.57 -180.83
N THR A 3 -56.04 -57.88 -180.04
CA THR A 3 -56.86 -59.11 -180.10
C THR A 3 -56.12 -60.40 -179.74
N CYS A 4 -56.58 -61.08 -178.69
CA CYS A 4 -56.86 -62.52 -178.81
C CYS A 4 -57.92 -62.96 -177.81
N TYR A 5 -59.05 -63.42 -178.35
CA TYR A 5 -60.07 -64.24 -177.70
C TYR A 5 -59.54 -65.67 -177.55
N GLN A 6 -59.90 -66.36 -176.46
CA GLN A 6 -60.26 -67.78 -176.55
C GLN A 6 -61.16 -68.22 -175.38
N LYS A 7 -61.93 -69.27 -175.69
CA LYS A 7 -63.24 -69.66 -175.14
C LYS A 7 -63.15 -70.54 -173.87
N HIS A 8 -64.19 -70.40 -173.04
CA HIS A 8 -64.81 -71.31 -172.03
C HIS A 8 -64.69 -72.83 -172.29
N PRO A 9 -64.78 -73.73 -171.26
CA PRO A 9 -66.07 -74.07 -170.62
C PRO A 9 -66.08 -74.47 -169.12
N PHE A 10 -67.30 -74.41 -168.58
CA PHE A 10 -67.79 -74.75 -167.24
C PHE A 10 -67.53 -76.22 -166.83
N GLU A 11 -67.41 -76.49 -165.52
CA GLU A 11 -68.31 -77.44 -164.83
C GLU A 11 -68.13 -77.47 -163.28
N ILE A 12 -69.28 -77.30 -162.60
CA ILE A 12 -69.69 -77.78 -161.25
C ILE A 12 -69.03 -77.10 -160.02
N GLU A 13 -69.67 -76.02 -159.59
CA GLU A 13 -69.40 -75.24 -158.37
C GLU A 13 -70.66 -75.22 -157.49
N LYS A 14 -70.51 -75.28 -156.15
CA LYS A 14 -71.20 -74.34 -155.21
C LYS A 14 -70.87 -74.51 -153.71
N GLU A 15 -70.30 -75.62 -153.24
CA GLU A 15 -70.01 -75.78 -151.80
C GLU A 15 -68.58 -75.38 -151.40
N ASP A 16 -67.57 -75.68 -152.22
CA ASP A 16 -66.16 -75.52 -151.85
C ASP A 16 -65.64 -74.06 -151.96
N ARG A 17 -66.27 -73.25 -152.82
CA ARG A 17 -65.98 -71.80 -152.90
C ARG A 17 -66.44 -71.07 -151.64
N LEU A 18 -67.53 -71.48 -151.01
CA LEU A 18 -68.07 -70.78 -149.84
C LEU A 18 -67.19 -71.02 -148.60
N THR A 19 -66.68 -72.23 -148.41
CA THR A 19 -65.67 -72.56 -147.38
C THR A 19 -64.35 -71.84 -147.62
N THR A 20 -63.88 -71.76 -148.86
CA THR A 20 -62.65 -71.03 -149.24
C THR A 20 -62.81 -69.51 -149.07
N ILE A 21 -64.00 -68.97 -149.35
CA ILE A 21 -64.32 -67.56 -149.12
C ILE A 21 -64.45 -67.29 -147.62
N ASN A 22 -65.09 -68.17 -146.84
CA ASN A 22 -65.24 -68.01 -145.40
C ASN A 22 -63.90 -68.09 -144.65
N THR A 23 -62.99 -68.97 -145.08
CA THR A 23 -61.61 -69.02 -144.54
C THR A 23 -60.83 -67.75 -144.90
N LYS A 24 -60.91 -67.26 -146.15
CA LYS A 24 -60.33 -65.97 -146.54
C LYS A 24 -60.94 -64.79 -145.77
N ILE A 25 -62.24 -64.77 -145.53
CA ILE A 25 -62.92 -63.75 -144.72
C ILE A 25 -62.44 -63.82 -143.27
N PHE A 26 -62.28 -65.01 -142.70
CA PHE A 26 -61.77 -65.19 -141.35
C PHE A 26 -60.31 -64.73 -141.23
N GLU A 27 -59.45 -65.04 -142.22
CA GLU A 27 -58.08 -64.53 -142.30
C GLU A 27 -58.03 -63.01 -142.44
N ILE A 28 -58.89 -62.41 -143.28
CA ILE A 28 -58.99 -60.95 -143.43
C ILE A 28 -59.46 -60.31 -142.13
N LYS A 29 -60.48 -60.86 -141.45
CA LYS A 29 -60.93 -60.39 -140.13
C LYS A 29 -59.80 -60.46 -139.11
N LYS A 30 -59.05 -61.55 -139.07
CA LYS A 30 -57.88 -61.70 -138.20
C LYS A 30 -56.78 -60.68 -138.53
N LYS A 31 -56.53 -60.40 -139.82
CA LYS A 31 -55.60 -59.34 -140.25
C LYS A 31 -56.09 -57.95 -139.89
N ILE A 32 -57.39 -57.66 -140.04
CA ILE A 32 -57.97 -56.37 -139.62
C ILE A 32 -57.83 -56.22 -138.12
N GLN A 33 -58.22 -57.22 -137.33
CA GLN A 33 -58.13 -57.19 -135.87
C GLN A 33 -56.68 -57.05 -135.37
N LEU A 34 -55.72 -57.70 -136.04
CA LEU A 34 -54.29 -57.50 -135.77
C LEU A 34 -53.81 -56.11 -136.18
N SER A 35 -54.26 -55.57 -137.33
CA SER A 35 -53.88 -54.22 -137.78
C SER A 35 -54.51 -53.12 -136.91
N GLU A 36 -55.72 -53.35 -136.41
CA GLU A 36 -56.41 -52.48 -135.46
C GLU A 36 -55.75 -52.56 -134.08
N GLY A 37 -55.35 -53.77 -133.65
CA GLY A 37 -54.52 -53.97 -132.45
C GLY A 37 -53.16 -53.28 -132.56
N GLN A 38 -52.49 -53.39 -133.70
CA GLN A 38 -51.22 -52.70 -133.97
C GLN A 38 -51.39 -51.18 -134.03
N ARG A 39 -52.43 -50.66 -134.71
CA ARG A 39 -52.74 -49.22 -134.73
C ARG A 39 -53.06 -48.70 -133.33
N LYS A 40 -53.80 -49.47 -132.53
CA LYS A 40 -54.14 -49.12 -131.15
C LYS A 40 -52.90 -49.15 -130.25
N SER A 41 -52.05 -50.17 -130.37
CA SER A 41 -50.77 -50.26 -129.65
C SER A 41 -49.82 -49.13 -130.01
N CYS A 42 -49.65 -48.83 -131.31
CA CYS A 42 -48.82 -47.70 -131.75
C CYS A 42 -49.38 -46.34 -131.30
N TYR A 43 -50.71 -46.20 -131.27
CA TYR A 43 -51.34 -44.97 -130.77
C TYR A 43 -51.17 -44.83 -129.26
N GLU A 44 -51.36 -45.92 -128.49
CA GLU A 44 -51.15 -45.94 -127.05
C GLU A 44 -49.67 -45.71 -126.68
N GLU A 45 -48.71 -46.30 -127.40
CA GLU A 45 -47.28 -46.03 -127.23
C GLU A 45 -46.94 -44.57 -127.53
N ASN A 46 -47.47 -43.99 -128.62
CA ASN A 46 -47.21 -42.59 -128.97
C ASN A 46 -47.86 -41.60 -127.99
N GLU A 47 -49.10 -41.86 -127.53
CA GLU A 47 -49.71 -41.04 -126.48
C GLU A 47 -49.00 -41.19 -125.13
N GLN A 48 -48.51 -42.38 -124.80
CA GLN A 48 -47.68 -42.60 -123.61
C GLN A 48 -46.34 -41.87 -123.72
N GLU A 49 -45.67 -41.92 -124.87
CA GLU A 49 -44.42 -41.21 -125.12
C GLU A 49 -44.63 -39.69 -125.08
N LYS A 50 -45.73 -39.19 -125.66
CA LYS A 50 -46.11 -37.78 -125.58
C LYS A 50 -46.40 -37.35 -124.14
N GLN A 51 -47.06 -38.20 -123.34
CA GLN A 51 -47.27 -37.93 -121.93
C GLN A 51 -45.95 -37.92 -121.15
N GLN A 52 -45.06 -38.89 -121.39
CA GLN A 52 -43.71 -38.92 -120.80
C GLN A 52 -42.88 -37.68 -121.18
N ASN A 53 -42.96 -37.24 -122.44
CA ASN A 53 -42.29 -36.03 -122.91
C ASN A 53 -42.86 -34.77 -122.25
N ASN A 54 -44.18 -34.70 -122.07
CA ASN A 54 -44.81 -33.59 -121.33
C ASN A 54 -44.37 -33.57 -119.87
N ASP A 55 -44.34 -34.73 -119.20
CA ASP A 55 -43.87 -34.87 -117.81
C ASP A 55 -42.38 -34.50 -117.69
N LEU A 56 -41.55 -34.88 -118.68
CA LEU A 56 -40.15 -34.49 -118.76
C LEU A 56 -39.99 -32.98 -118.94
N ILE A 57 -40.79 -32.35 -119.80
CA ILE A 57 -40.79 -30.89 -119.98
C ILE A 57 -41.21 -30.19 -118.68
N GLU A 58 -42.20 -30.70 -117.96
CA GLU A 58 -42.60 -30.13 -116.66
C GLU A 58 -41.51 -30.27 -115.60
N THR A 59 -40.87 -31.43 -115.50
CA THR A 59 -39.77 -31.65 -114.56
C THR A 59 -38.59 -30.74 -114.88
N LEU A 60 -38.19 -30.63 -116.15
CA LEU A 60 -37.15 -29.69 -116.60
C LEU A 60 -37.51 -28.23 -116.32
N LYS A 61 -38.77 -27.81 -116.52
CA LYS A 61 -39.22 -26.45 -116.17
C LYS A 61 -39.16 -26.19 -114.67
N LYS A 62 -39.52 -27.18 -113.84
CA LYS A 62 -39.38 -27.09 -112.37
C LYS A 62 -37.92 -26.98 -111.98
N GLU A 63 -37.03 -27.78 -112.59
CA GLU A 63 -35.59 -27.72 -112.34
C GLU A 63 -34.98 -26.38 -112.79
N ILE A 64 -35.33 -25.86 -113.97
CA ILE A 64 -34.86 -24.54 -114.42
C ILE A 64 -35.29 -23.45 -113.44
N LYS A 65 -36.55 -23.46 -112.97
CA LYS A 65 -37.00 -22.51 -111.94
C LYS A 65 -36.22 -22.66 -110.64
N LEU A 66 -35.96 -23.90 -110.21
CA LEU A 66 -35.15 -24.16 -109.02
C LEU A 66 -33.73 -23.62 -109.18
N ARG A 67 -33.05 -23.92 -110.29
CA ARG A 67 -31.69 -23.42 -110.59
C ARG A 67 -31.63 -21.90 -110.70
N LEU A 68 -32.63 -21.26 -111.31
CA LEU A 68 -32.71 -19.80 -111.36
C LEU A 68 -32.88 -19.20 -109.95
N ASN A 69 -33.68 -19.83 -109.09
CA ASN A 69 -33.82 -19.40 -107.70
C ASN A 69 -32.53 -19.62 -106.90
N GLU A 70 -31.85 -20.76 -107.06
CA GLU A 70 -30.56 -21.04 -106.44
C GLU A 70 -29.51 -20.01 -106.88
N LEU A 71 -29.47 -19.65 -108.17
CA LEU A 71 -28.56 -18.64 -108.71
C LEU A 71 -28.88 -17.24 -108.17
N ALA A 72 -30.17 -16.89 -108.07
CA ALA A 72 -30.59 -15.64 -107.46
C ALA A 72 -30.18 -15.56 -105.99
N GLN A 73 -30.39 -16.62 -105.21
CA GLN A 73 -29.97 -16.71 -103.80
C GLN A 73 -28.45 -16.64 -103.63
N ALA A 74 -27.69 -17.33 -104.48
CA ALA A 74 -26.23 -17.26 -104.46
C ALA A 74 -25.73 -15.83 -104.75
N LYS A 75 -26.34 -15.14 -105.73
CA LYS A 75 -26.00 -13.74 -106.05
C LYS A 75 -26.32 -12.77 -104.90
N THR A 76 -27.42 -12.96 -104.18
CA THR A 76 -27.74 -12.12 -103.02
C THR A 76 -26.75 -12.35 -101.88
N ILE A 77 -26.40 -13.60 -101.59
CA ILE A 77 -25.43 -13.95 -100.53
C ILE A 77 -24.05 -13.35 -100.85
N ILE A 78 -23.55 -13.52 -102.07
CA ILE A 78 -22.25 -12.97 -102.50
C ILE A 78 -22.27 -11.43 -102.43
N GLY A 79 -23.36 -10.79 -102.87
CA GLY A 79 -23.50 -9.34 -102.81
C GLY A 79 -23.49 -8.80 -101.38
N GLU A 80 -24.18 -9.46 -100.45
CA GLU A 80 -24.19 -9.09 -99.03
C GLU A 80 -22.82 -9.29 -98.37
N GLU A 81 -22.13 -10.40 -98.65
CA GLU A 81 -20.77 -10.66 -98.16
C GLU A 81 -19.77 -9.61 -98.69
N GLU A 82 -19.81 -9.26 -99.97
CA GLU A 82 -18.93 -8.22 -100.53
C GLU A 82 -19.17 -6.84 -99.89
N VAL A 83 -20.42 -6.47 -99.64
CA VAL A 83 -20.76 -5.20 -98.98
C VAL A 83 -20.28 -5.20 -97.53
N GLN A 84 -20.46 -6.31 -96.82
CA GLN A 84 -20.01 -6.46 -95.43
C GLN A 84 -18.48 -6.41 -95.34
N VAL A 85 -17.77 -7.08 -96.26
CA VAL A 85 -16.30 -7.04 -96.35
C VAL A 85 -15.80 -5.63 -96.68
N LYS A 86 -16.41 -4.94 -97.65
CA LYS A 86 -16.06 -3.55 -97.98
C LYS A 86 -16.30 -2.60 -96.81
N LYS A 87 -17.39 -2.78 -96.06
CA LYS A 87 -17.69 -1.99 -94.85
C LYS A 87 -16.64 -2.23 -93.76
N TYR A 88 -16.33 -3.49 -93.46
CA TYR A 88 -15.32 -3.86 -92.47
C TYR A 88 -13.93 -3.34 -92.84
N LEU A 89 -13.55 -3.45 -94.12
CA LEU A 89 -12.28 -2.90 -94.61
C LEU A 89 -12.23 -1.38 -94.51
N ASN A 90 -13.33 -0.68 -94.79
CA ASN A 90 -13.38 0.78 -94.66
C ASN A 90 -13.31 1.25 -93.20
N GLU A 91 -13.85 0.48 -92.25
CA GLU A 91 -13.73 0.73 -90.81
C GLU A 91 -12.30 0.49 -90.27
N ILE A 92 -11.59 -0.52 -90.81
CA ILE A 92 -10.22 -0.86 -90.38
C ILE A 92 -9.18 0.04 -91.07
N CYS A 93 -9.37 0.36 -92.35
CA CYS A 93 -8.51 1.25 -93.13
C CYS A 93 -9.31 1.92 -94.25
N PRO A 94 -9.59 3.23 -94.19
CA PRO A 94 -10.35 3.93 -95.23
C PRO A 94 -9.71 3.72 -96.60
N THR A 95 -10.45 3.05 -97.50
CA THR A 95 -9.97 2.51 -98.78
C THR A 95 -9.99 3.52 -99.94
N GLY A 96 -10.29 4.79 -99.66
CA GLY A 96 -10.38 5.84 -100.68
C GLY A 96 -9.07 6.04 -101.44
N ASN A 97 -9.08 5.72 -102.74
CA ASN A 97 -8.01 5.91 -103.74
C ASN A 97 -6.60 5.39 -103.36
N LYS A 98 -6.50 4.38 -102.50
CA LYS A 98 -5.22 3.76 -102.13
C LYS A 98 -4.95 2.51 -102.97
N SER A 99 -3.69 2.31 -103.34
CA SER A 99 -3.26 1.08 -104.02
C SER A 99 -3.38 -0.13 -103.08
N SER A 100 -3.57 -1.33 -103.64
CA SER A 100 -3.64 -2.59 -102.87
C SER A 100 -2.45 -2.75 -101.91
N ASP A 101 -1.24 -2.39 -102.35
CA ASP A 101 -0.03 -2.49 -101.53
C ASP A 101 -0.05 -1.55 -100.31
N GLN A 102 -0.65 -0.37 -100.46
CA GLN A 102 -0.81 0.58 -99.36
C GLN A 102 -1.84 0.08 -98.34
N ILE A 103 -2.90 -0.61 -98.77
CA ILE A 103 -3.88 -1.21 -97.87
C ILE A 103 -3.25 -2.35 -97.08
N ILE A 104 -2.49 -3.23 -97.74
CA ILE A 104 -1.75 -4.32 -97.09
C ILE A 104 -0.79 -3.75 -96.04
N HIS A 105 -0.01 -2.72 -96.40
CA HIS A 105 0.92 -2.08 -95.47
C HIS A 105 0.22 -1.47 -94.24
N ASN A 106 -0.93 -0.80 -94.42
CA ASN A 106 -1.69 -0.24 -93.30
C ASN A 106 -2.27 -1.34 -92.39
N LEU A 107 -2.74 -2.45 -92.96
CA LEU A 107 -3.19 -3.60 -92.19
C LEU A 107 -2.03 -4.24 -91.42
N ASP A 108 -0.85 -4.37 -92.02
CA ASP A 108 0.35 -4.87 -91.35
C ASP A 108 0.76 -3.97 -90.17
N LEU A 109 0.75 -2.65 -90.37
CA LEU A 109 0.99 -1.69 -89.28
C LEU A 109 -0.03 -1.84 -88.15
N LYS A 110 -1.31 -2.08 -88.48
CA LYS A 110 -2.36 -2.30 -87.48
C LYS A 110 -2.17 -3.61 -86.73
N VAL A 111 -1.77 -4.67 -87.41
CA VAL A 111 -1.43 -5.96 -86.78
C VAL A 111 -0.23 -5.79 -85.85
N ILE A 112 0.80 -5.05 -86.26
CA ILE A 112 1.96 -4.74 -85.42
C ILE A 112 1.53 -3.95 -84.18
N GLU A 113 0.68 -2.93 -84.34
CA GLU A 113 0.14 -2.14 -83.23
C GLU A 113 -0.64 -3.00 -82.24
N GLN A 114 -1.58 -3.82 -82.74
CA GLN A 114 -2.37 -4.74 -81.91
C GLN A 114 -1.48 -5.76 -81.19
N ARG A 115 -0.43 -6.25 -81.84
CA ARG A 115 0.52 -7.18 -81.23
C ARG A 115 1.34 -6.52 -80.12
N LYS A 116 1.82 -5.30 -80.34
CA LYS A 116 2.49 -4.49 -79.30
C LYS A 116 1.56 -4.23 -78.11
N LEU A 117 0.29 -3.89 -78.36
CA LEU A 117 -0.70 -3.69 -77.32
C LEU A 117 -0.97 -4.98 -76.53
N LEU A 118 -1.07 -6.12 -77.21
CA LEU A 118 -1.22 -7.42 -76.57
C LEU A 118 -0.01 -7.76 -75.68
N ASP A 119 1.20 -7.47 -76.14
CA ASP A 119 2.42 -7.73 -75.36
C ASP A 119 2.52 -6.81 -74.13
N LEU A 120 2.11 -5.55 -74.25
CA LEU A 120 1.95 -4.64 -73.10
C LEU A 120 0.93 -5.18 -72.08
N LEU A 121 -0.25 -5.61 -72.54
CA LEU A 121 -1.27 -6.18 -71.67
C LEU A 121 -0.80 -7.47 -70.99
N LYS A 122 -0.05 -8.33 -71.71
CA LYS A 122 0.58 -9.54 -71.12
C LYS A 122 1.61 -9.17 -70.06
N TYR A 123 2.42 -8.15 -70.30
CA TYR A 123 3.39 -7.65 -69.33
C TYR A 123 2.71 -7.11 -68.08
N GLU A 124 1.69 -6.25 -68.23
CA GLU A 124 0.92 -5.71 -67.11
C GLU A 124 0.23 -6.80 -66.29
N LYS A 125 -0.39 -7.78 -66.97
CA LYS A 125 -1.00 -8.94 -66.31
C LYS A 125 0.03 -9.72 -65.50
N ARG A 126 1.22 -9.95 -66.05
CA ARG A 126 2.32 -10.65 -65.35
C ARG A 126 2.81 -9.83 -64.15
N ASN A 127 2.97 -8.52 -64.29
CA ASN A 127 3.39 -7.63 -63.22
C ASN A 127 2.37 -7.61 -62.06
N LYS A 128 1.07 -7.47 -62.37
CA LYS A 128 0.00 -7.54 -61.37
C LYS A 128 -0.02 -8.90 -60.65
N LYS A 129 0.16 -10.01 -61.38
CA LYS A 129 0.28 -11.35 -60.79
C LYS A 129 1.50 -11.50 -59.87
N ASN A 130 2.62 -10.88 -60.21
CA ASN A 130 3.82 -10.89 -59.36
C ASN A 130 3.59 -10.09 -58.06
N LYS A 131 2.97 -8.90 -58.15
CA LYS A 131 2.63 -8.10 -56.98
C LYS A 131 1.65 -8.83 -56.05
N LEU A 132 0.63 -9.49 -56.61
CA LEU A 132 -0.32 -10.28 -55.83
C LEU A 132 0.40 -11.38 -55.04
N ARG A 133 1.30 -12.13 -55.69
CA ARG A 133 2.11 -13.14 -55.01
C ARG A 133 3.02 -12.60 -53.93
N GLN A 134 3.50 -11.36 -54.08
CA GLN A 134 4.27 -10.71 -53.01
C GLN A 134 3.37 -10.40 -51.82
N PHE A 135 2.20 -9.80 -52.06
CA PHE A 135 1.23 -9.52 -50.99
C PHE A 135 0.73 -10.77 -50.29
N GLU A 136 0.55 -11.89 -51.00
CA GLU A 136 0.21 -13.19 -50.41
C GLU A 136 1.30 -13.64 -49.42
N LYS A 137 2.58 -13.56 -49.79
CA LYS A 137 3.70 -13.90 -48.90
C LYS A 137 3.80 -12.97 -47.70
N ASP A 138 3.64 -11.67 -47.92
CA ASP A 138 3.69 -10.68 -46.84
C ASP A 138 2.55 -10.93 -45.85
N TYR A 139 1.35 -11.25 -46.34
CA TYR A 139 0.19 -11.62 -45.52
C TYR A 139 0.43 -12.89 -44.70
N GLU A 140 0.98 -13.94 -45.30
CA GLU A 140 1.37 -15.17 -44.60
C GLU A 140 2.39 -14.88 -43.49
N HIS A 141 3.39 -14.04 -43.76
CA HIS A 141 4.37 -13.63 -42.78
C HIS A 141 3.73 -12.90 -41.59
N LEU A 142 2.86 -11.91 -41.86
CA LEU A 142 2.15 -11.17 -40.80
C LEU A 142 1.26 -12.08 -39.96
N LEU A 143 0.61 -13.07 -40.57
CA LEU A 143 -0.24 -14.02 -39.84
C LEU A 143 0.58 -14.90 -38.89
N ILE A 144 1.74 -15.39 -39.34
CA ILE A 144 2.69 -16.16 -38.53
C ILE A 144 3.27 -15.30 -37.39
N GLU A 145 3.60 -14.04 -37.67
CA GLU A 145 4.15 -13.12 -36.66
C GLU A 145 3.10 -12.75 -35.60
N SER A 146 1.87 -12.47 -36.01
CA SER A 146 0.75 -12.18 -35.11
C SER A 146 0.50 -13.33 -34.12
N THR A 147 0.38 -14.56 -34.63
CA THR A 147 0.15 -15.76 -33.82
C THR A 147 1.31 -16.09 -32.87
N LYS A 148 2.56 -15.90 -33.31
CA LYS A 148 3.74 -16.02 -32.43
C LYS A 148 3.76 -14.95 -31.35
N SER A 149 3.44 -13.70 -31.69
CA SER A 149 3.35 -12.57 -30.76
C SER A 149 2.30 -12.84 -29.67
N GLU A 150 1.12 -13.35 -30.02
CA GLU A 150 0.07 -13.68 -29.03
C GLU A 150 0.50 -14.80 -28.06
N LEU A 151 1.16 -15.85 -28.57
CA LEU A 151 1.68 -16.93 -27.74
C LEU A 151 2.81 -16.47 -26.80
N VAL A 152 3.68 -15.59 -27.27
CA VAL A 152 4.77 -15.02 -26.44
C VAL A 152 4.21 -14.03 -25.43
N LYS A 153 3.25 -13.18 -25.81
CA LYS A 153 2.58 -12.24 -24.89
C LYS A 153 1.84 -12.96 -23.77
N SER A 154 1.12 -14.04 -24.07
CA SER A 154 0.41 -14.83 -23.04
C SER A 154 1.35 -15.52 -22.06
N LYS A 155 2.45 -16.13 -22.54
CA LYS A 155 3.47 -16.77 -21.67
C LYS A 155 4.28 -15.75 -20.85
N THR A 156 4.63 -14.60 -21.45
CA THR A 156 5.39 -13.55 -20.76
C THR A 156 4.52 -12.83 -19.73
N SER A 157 3.26 -12.52 -20.08
CA SER A 157 2.29 -11.91 -19.16
C SER A 157 2.02 -12.82 -17.96
N THR A 158 1.91 -14.14 -18.15
CA THR A 158 1.69 -15.07 -17.04
C THR A 158 2.92 -15.21 -16.13
N ARG A 159 4.15 -15.22 -16.67
CA ARG A 159 5.38 -15.19 -15.86
C ARG A 159 5.53 -13.88 -15.10
N ALA A 160 5.29 -12.75 -15.75
CA ALA A 160 5.33 -11.43 -15.13
C ALA A 160 4.29 -11.30 -14.01
N ARG A 161 3.06 -11.79 -14.24
CA ARG A 161 2.00 -11.78 -13.22
C ARG A 161 2.35 -12.65 -12.00
N LYS A 162 2.97 -13.83 -12.21
CA LYS A 162 3.47 -14.66 -11.11
C LYS A 162 4.57 -13.96 -10.31
N HIS A 163 5.49 -13.28 -11.00
CA HIS A 163 6.54 -12.52 -10.33
C HIS A 163 5.97 -11.33 -9.55
N MET A 164 5.02 -10.59 -10.13
CA MET A 164 4.31 -9.50 -9.46
C MET A 164 3.59 -9.98 -8.20
N SER A 165 2.84 -11.08 -8.29
CA SER A 165 2.17 -11.68 -7.11
C SER A 165 3.17 -12.17 -6.05
N HIS A 166 4.34 -12.68 -6.45
CA HIS A 166 5.39 -13.03 -5.50
C HIS A 166 5.95 -11.80 -4.78
N LEU A 167 6.23 -10.71 -5.52
CA LEU A 167 6.70 -9.46 -4.93
C LEU A 167 5.65 -8.83 -4.00
N GLU A 168 4.37 -8.87 -4.36
CA GLU A 168 3.26 -8.42 -3.50
C GLU A 168 3.25 -9.20 -2.18
N ASN A 169 3.40 -10.53 -2.23
CA ASN A 169 3.45 -11.36 -1.03
C ASN A 169 4.67 -11.07 -0.15
N GLU A 170 5.85 -10.86 -0.75
CA GLU A 170 7.04 -10.46 0.00
C GLU A 170 6.88 -9.08 0.63
N ILE A 171 6.26 -8.11 -0.08
CA ILE A 171 5.93 -6.80 0.48
C ILE A 171 4.99 -6.95 1.68
N HIS A 172 3.92 -7.75 1.56
CA HIS A 172 3.02 -8.00 2.68
C HIS A 172 3.73 -8.64 3.88
N LYS A 173 4.64 -9.59 3.64
CA LYS A 173 5.45 -10.21 4.69
C LYS A 173 6.33 -9.19 5.41
N VAL A 174 7.03 -8.34 4.66
CA VAL A 174 7.88 -7.28 5.22
C VAL A 174 7.04 -6.26 6.01
N ILE A 175 5.86 -5.90 5.52
CA ILE A 175 4.94 -5.00 6.24
C ILE A 175 4.53 -5.62 7.59
N ILE A 176 4.16 -6.91 7.62
CA ILE A 176 3.81 -7.60 8.87
C ILE A 176 5.00 -7.58 9.84
N GLN A 177 6.19 -7.96 9.38
CA GLN A 177 7.41 -7.94 10.18
C GLN A 177 7.73 -6.54 10.72
N TRP A 178 7.52 -5.50 9.91
CA TRP A 178 7.71 -4.11 10.32
C TRP A 178 6.69 -3.70 11.40
N THR A 179 5.41 -4.05 11.24
CA THR A 179 4.39 -3.76 12.26
C THR A 179 4.65 -4.48 13.59
N GLU A 180 5.16 -5.71 13.53
CA GLU A 180 5.57 -6.48 14.70
C GLU A 180 6.77 -5.83 15.40
N ALA A 181 7.79 -5.46 14.63
CA ALA A 181 8.96 -4.73 15.15
C ALA A 181 8.57 -3.40 15.80
N GLU A 182 7.63 -2.66 15.21
CA GLU A 182 7.14 -1.40 15.77
C GLU A 182 6.34 -1.62 17.07
N LEU A 183 5.57 -2.72 17.16
CA LEU A 183 4.90 -3.10 18.41
C LEU A 183 5.91 -3.46 19.50
N VAL A 184 6.95 -4.23 19.16
CA VAL A 184 8.04 -4.58 20.09
C VAL A 184 8.78 -3.32 20.57
N LYS A 185 9.11 -2.41 19.66
CA LYS A 185 9.70 -1.11 19.98
C LYS A 185 8.83 -0.29 20.93
N LYS A 186 7.52 -0.22 20.69
CA LYS A 186 6.57 0.46 21.59
C LYS A 186 6.55 -0.19 22.98
N LYS A 187 6.58 -1.52 23.07
CA LYS A 187 6.69 -2.24 24.35
C LYS A 187 7.98 -1.87 25.09
N TYR A 188 9.13 -1.90 24.41
CA TYR A 188 10.41 -1.51 25.02
C TYR A 188 10.43 -0.03 25.44
N PHE A 189 9.79 0.85 24.67
CA PHE A 189 9.65 2.26 25.05
C PHE A 189 8.85 2.41 26.35
N THR A 190 7.71 1.71 26.47
CA THR A 190 6.92 1.70 27.71
C THR A 190 7.70 1.12 28.89
N ILE A 191 8.43 0.02 28.70
CA ILE A 191 9.27 -0.58 29.75
C ILE A 191 10.37 0.42 30.17
N ARG A 192 11.04 1.06 29.22
CA ARG A 192 12.05 2.08 29.50
C ARG A 192 11.46 3.25 30.29
N GLN A 193 10.28 3.74 29.90
CA GLN A 193 9.62 4.81 30.64
C GLN A 193 9.30 4.40 32.07
N ALA A 194 8.76 3.20 32.28
CA ALA A 194 8.48 2.67 33.61
C ALA A 194 9.76 2.56 34.46
N LEU A 195 10.88 2.11 33.88
CA LEU A 195 12.17 2.05 34.57
C LEU A 195 12.70 3.44 34.94
N ILE A 196 12.52 4.44 34.07
CA ILE A 196 12.88 5.83 34.37
C ILE A 196 12.01 6.35 35.51
N ASP A 197 10.69 6.16 35.44
CA ASP A 197 9.76 6.59 36.48
C ASP A 197 10.07 5.95 37.83
N ASP A 198 10.43 4.66 37.83
CA ASP A 198 10.83 3.95 39.05
C ASP A 198 12.20 4.42 39.56
N SER A 199 13.16 4.74 38.68
CA SER A 199 14.44 5.31 39.11
C SER A 199 14.27 6.63 39.88
N VAL A 200 13.36 7.50 39.44
CA VAL A 200 13.04 8.76 40.12
C VAL A 200 12.36 8.50 41.47
N LYS A 201 11.50 7.48 41.58
CA LYS A 201 10.89 7.09 42.86
C LYS A 201 11.93 6.51 43.82
N PHE A 202 12.87 5.72 43.33
CA PHE A 202 13.95 5.18 44.16
C PHE A 202 14.86 6.30 44.67
N GLU A 203 15.23 7.25 43.82
CA GLU A 203 16.04 8.41 44.21
C GLU A 203 15.35 9.23 45.29
N SER A 204 14.08 9.59 45.09
CA SER A 204 13.30 10.35 46.10
C SER A 204 13.05 9.57 47.39
N SER A 205 12.94 8.24 47.34
CA SER A 205 12.86 7.42 48.54
C SER A 205 14.21 7.33 49.26
N LEU A 206 15.32 7.28 48.52
CA LEU A 206 16.67 7.22 49.06
C LEU A 206 16.99 8.52 49.79
N THR A 207 16.80 9.67 49.15
CA THR A 207 17.02 10.99 49.77
C THR A 207 16.20 11.15 51.05
N ARG A 208 14.92 10.73 51.04
CA ARG A 208 14.08 10.76 52.26
C ARG A 208 14.63 9.88 53.38
N ILE A 209 15.16 8.70 53.07
CA ILE A 209 15.76 7.79 54.06
C ILE A 209 17.08 8.38 54.57
N GLU A 210 17.90 8.97 53.70
CA GLU A 210 19.14 9.65 54.07
C GLU A 210 18.89 10.85 54.98
N GLU A 211 17.89 11.67 54.67
CA GLU A 211 17.45 12.77 55.55
C GLU A 211 16.99 12.26 56.92
N ALA A 212 16.22 11.16 56.95
CA ALA A 212 15.78 10.55 58.21
C ALA A 212 16.96 9.99 59.01
N LEU A 213 17.93 9.35 58.34
CA LEU A 213 19.16 8.85 58.96
C LEU A 213 19.99 10.01 59.52
N ASN A 214 20.10 11.12 58.80
CA ASN A 214 20.86 12.29 59.27
C ASN A 214 20.20 12.91 60.51
N LYS A 215 18.87 13.07 60.49
CA LYS A 215 18.10 13.53 61.66
C LYS A 215 18.29 12.61 62.87
N GLN A 216 18.27 11.28 62.66
CA GLN A 216 18.53 10.31 63.72
C GLN A 216 19.97 10.39 64.25
N LYS A 217 20.97 10.57 63.37
CA LYS A 217 22.37 10.77 63.80
C LYS A 217 22.53 12.04 64.64
N GLU A 218 21.89 13.14 64.22
CA GLU A 218 21.87 14.38 65.00
C GLU A 218 21.19 14.20 66.36
N GLU A 219 20.08 13.45 66.42
CA GLU A 219 19.39 13.13 67.67
C GLU A 219 20.26 12.27 68.60
N ILE A 220 20.93 11.24 68.06
CA ILE A 220 21.87 10.40 68.81
C ILE A 220 23.01 11.26 69.37
N ALA A 221 23.61 12.13 68.55
CA ALA A 221 24.69 13.02 69.01
C ALA A 221 24.23 13.95 70.15
N LYS A 222 22.99 14.48 70.07
CA LYS A 222 22.39 15.27 71.15
C LYS A 222 22.20 14.45 72.42
N LEU A 223 21.71 13.21 72.30
CA LEU A 223 21.52 12.31 73.44
C LEU A 223 22.84 11.88 74.08
N GLU A 224 23.89 11.66 73.29
CA GLU A 224 25.23 11.36 73.78
C GLU A 224 25.79 12.52 74.60
N LYS A 225 25.64 13.77 74.12
CA LYS A 225 26.02 14.96 74.88
C LYS A 225 25.27 15.08 76.20
N ILE A 226 23.94 14.88 76.18
CA ILE A 226 23.14 14.89 77.42
C ILE A 226 23.59 13.78 78.38
N ARG A 227 23.94 12.60 77.87
CA ARG A 227 24.45 11.49 78.67
C ARG A 227 25.79 11.84 79.31
N GLU A 228 26.69 12.48 78.57
CA GLU A 228 27.98 12.95 79.07
C GLU A 228 27.79 14.02 80.16
N ASP A 229 26.95 15.03 79.90
CA ASP A 229 26.60 16.07 80.88
C ASP A 229 26.01 15.45 82.17
N ALA A 230 25.09 14.49 82.02
CA ALA A 230 24.50 13.77 83.16
C ALA A 230 25.53 12.91 83.91
N ALA A 231 26.47 12.28 83.21
CA ALA A 231 27.57 11.53 83.83
C ALA A 231 28.52 12.45 84.61
N GLU A 232 28.87 13.62 84.05
CA GLU A 232 29.64 14.63 84.76
C GLU A 232 28.92 15.13 86.01
N MET A 233 27.63 15.44 85.92
CA MET A 233 26.83 15.86 87.07
C MET A 233 26.82 14.79 88.16
N ARG A 234 26.70 13.51 87.80
CA ARG A 234 26.76 12.40 88.75
C ARG A 234 28.14 12.28 89.41
N ILE A 235 29.23 12.43 88.66
CA ILE A 235 30.60 12.41 89.21
C ILE A 235 30.78 13.56 90.19
N ARG A 236 30.38 14.79 89.81
CA ARG A 236 30.43 15.97 90.68
C ARG A 236 29.62 15.79 91.95
N ALA A 237 28.40 15.26 91.84
CA ALA A 237 27.57 14.97 93.01
C ALA A 237 28.21 13.91 93.93
N THR A 238 28.73 12.83 93.35
CA THR A 238 29.40 11.76 94.11
C THR A 238 30.65 12.30 94.83
N ALA A 239 31.47 13.11 94.16
CA ALA A 239 32.63 13.76 94.75
C ALA A 239 32.23 14.73 95.88
N ALA A 240 31.22 15.57 95.67
CA ALA A 240 30.71 16.48 96.69
C ALA A 240 30.21 15.71 97.93
N THR A 241 29.43 14.63 97.75
CA THR A 241 28.97 13.79 98.85
C THR A 241 30.12 13.08 99.57
N SER A 242 31.17 12.67 98.84
CA SER A 242 32.36 12.05 99.44
C SER A 242 33.15 13.04 100.29
N VAL A 243 33.31 14.28 99.83
CA VAL A 243 33.99 15.34 100.59
C VAL A 243 33.19 15.68 101.85
N GLU A 244 31.88 15.82 101.75
CA GLU A 244 31.04 16.13 102.90
C GLU A 244 30.99 14.97 103.91
N ALA A 245 30.97 13.71 103.43
CA ALA A 245 31.09 12.54 104.28
C ALA A 245 32.44 12.49 105.01
N ALA A 246 33.55 12.82 104.33
CA ALA A 246 34.87 12.90 104.95
C ALA A 246 34.92 13.98 106.04
N ARG A 247 34.41 15.20 105.76
CA ARG A 247 34.30 16.27 106.75
C ARG A 247 33.45 15.86 107.96
N ALA A 248 32.34 15.15 107.73
CA ALA A 248 31.49 14.66 108.80
C ALA A 248 32.21 13.62 109.68
N GLN A 249 32.99 12.72 109.07
CA GLN A 249 33.84 11.75 109.77
C GLN A 249 34.96 12.42 110.55
N ASP A 250 35.67 13.39 109.96
CA ASP A 250 36.72 14.15 110.64
C ASP A 250 36.14 14.88 111.87
N ALA A 251 35.00 15.55 111.72
CA ALA A 251 34.31 16.21 112.83
C ALA A 251 33.74 15.22 113.88
N GLU A 252 33.41 13.99 113.51
CA GLU A 252 33.06 12.93 114.47
C GLU A 252 34.28 12.45 115.25
N HIS A 253 35.40 12.21 114.55
CA HIS A 253 36.66 11.81 115.14
C HIS A 253 37.25 12.87 116.08
N GLU A 254 37.20 14.15 115.71
CA GLU A 254 37.59 15.27 116.58
C GLU A 254 36.75 15.30 117.86
N ARG A 255 35.42 15.18 117.74
CA ARG A 255 34.52 15.11 118.91
C ARG A 255 34.80 13.87 119.77
N GLU A 256 35.12 12.73 119.17
CA GLU A 256 35.51 11.52 119.90
C GLU A 256 36.85 11.67 120.61
N ALA A 257 37.85 12.27 119.96
CA ALA A 257 39.15 12.58 120.55
C ALA A 257 39.01 13.55 121.74
N GLU A 258 38.19 14.59 121.61
CA GLU A 258 37.86 15.50 122.72
C GLU A 258 37.20 14.75 123.89
N ARG A 259 36.19 13.92 123.61
CA ARG A 259 35.53 13.09 124.64
C ARG A 259 36.54 12.16 125.32
N ALA A 260 37.42 11.52 124.56
CA ALA A 260 38.47 10.64 125.08
C ALA A 260 39.47 11.41 125.94
N TYR A 261 39.91 12.59 125.49
CA TYR A 261 40.81 13.48 126.22
C TYR A 261 40.20 13.90 127.57
N PHE A 262 38.95 14.37 127.58
CA PHE A 262 38.28 14.71 128.83
C PHE A 262 38.07 13.48 129.71
N ALA A 263 37.66 12.33 129.16
CA ALA A 263 37.52 11.10 129.92
C ALA A 263 38.83 10.66 130.58
N GLN A 264 39.96 10.77 129.87
CA GLN A 264 41.29 10.52 130.42
C GLN A 264 41.59 11.50 131.56
N ARG A 265 41.35 12.80 131.37
CA ARG A 265 41.60 13.81 132.40
C ARG A 265 40.73 13.61 133.64
N PHE A 266 39.47 13.21 133.46
CA PHE A 266 38.59 12.79 134.54
C PHE A 266 39.11 11.55 135.25
N ALA A 267 39.58 10.53 134.53
CA ALA A 267 40.15 9.32 135.11
C ALA A 267 41.46 9.59 135.86
N GLU A 268 42.32 10.46 135.33
CA GLU A 268 43.54 10.95 136.01
C GLU A 268 43.18 11.68 137.30
N ARG A 269 42.26 12.65 137.23
CA ARG A 269 41.84 13.43 138.40
C ARG A 269 41.09 12.57 139.42
N LYS A 270 40.34 11.56 138.98
CA LYS A 270 39.74 10.54 139.85
C LYS A 270 40.82 9.68 140.51
N ARG A 271 41.85 9.23 139.79
CA ARG A 271 43.00 8.50 140.37
C ARG A 271 43.80 9.37 141.34
N GLU A 272 43.97 10.66 141.05
CA GLU A 272 44.60 11.62 141.95
C GLU A 272 43.74 11.86 143.20
N LEU A 273 42.43 12.02 143.03
CA LEU A 273 41.48 12.10 144.14
C LEU A 273 41.45 10.81 144.94
N GLU A 274 41.47 9.62 144.35
CA GLU A 274 41.59 8.35 145.06
C GLU A 274 42.95 8.23 145.78
N ARG A 275 44.04 8.76 145.22
CA ARG A 275 45.36 8.85 145.91
C ARG A 275 45.33 9.85 147.07
N LEU A 276 44.59 10.95 146.95
CA LEU A 276 44.39 11.96 147.99
C LEU A 276 43.40 11.49 149.07
N GLU A 277 42.35 10.78 148.69
CA GLU A 277 41.33 10.16 149.54
C GLU A 277 41.95 9.00 150.35
N LYS A 278 42.89 8.27 149.75
CA LYS A 278 43.77 7.33 150.49
C LYS A 278 44.81 8.03 151.39
N ARG A 279 44.90 9.37 151.37
CA ARG A 279 45.86 10.14 152.18
C ARG A 279 45.22 11.03 153.25
N ILE A 280 43.93 11.35 153.20
CA ILE A 280 43.37 12.40 154.07
C ILE A 280 41.95 12.06 154.58
N PHE A 281 41.87 11.50 155.80
CA PHE A 281 40.74 11.71 156.70
C PHE A 281 40.63 13.23 157.03
N PRO A 282 39.41 13.81 157.14
CA PRO A 282 39.14 15.26 157.32
C PRO A 282 39.35 15.68 158.80
N PRO A 283 39.59 16.97 159.19
CA PRO A 283 38.66 18.09 158.94
C PRO A 283 39.23 19.55 158.84
N GLN A 284 38.36 20.45 158.37
CA GLN A 284 38.19 21.89 158.67
C GLN A 284 39.23 22.99 158.31
N ALA A 285 38.65 23.99 157.60
CA ALA A 285 38.72 25.45 157.80
C ALA A 285 39.83 26.33 157.17
N ARG A 286 39.36 27.16 156.22
CA ARG A 286 39.48 28.65 156.08
C ARG A 286 40.83 29.31 155.71
N VAL A 287 40.70 30.28 154.76
CA VAL A 287 41.27 31.66 154.69
C VAL A 287 42.10 32.02 153.42
N VAL A 288 41.51 32.92 152.60
CA VAL A 288 42.01 34.19 151.99
C VAL A 288 43.34 34.23 151.20
N ARG A 289 43.32 34.76 149.95
CA ARG A 289 43.83 36.10 149.53
C ARG A 289 43.94 36.26 147.99
N GLN A 290 43.91 37.52 147.56
CA GLN A 290 43.75 38.15 146.24
C GLN A 290 45.10 38.51 145.55
N GLU A 291 45.01 38.96 144.28
CA GLU A 291 46.00 39.75 143.46
C GLU A 291 47.10 38.94 142.72
N SER A 292 47.67 39.29 141.56
CA SER A 292 47.61 40.40 140.60
C SER A 292 48.40 40.01 139.32
N VAL A 293 48.17 40.78 138.24
CA VAL A 293 48.87 40.97 136.95
C VAL A 293 50.41 40.83 136.95
N GLY A 294 51.00 40.40 135.83
CA GLY A 294 52.45 40.56 135.57
C GLY A 294 52.98 39.89 134.30
N SER A 295 53.63 40.70 133.46
CA SER A 295 54.16 40.47 132.09
C SER A 295 55.54 39.76 132.00
N THR A 296 56.01 39.53 130.75
CA THR A 296 57.42 39.33 130.26
C THR A 296 58.10 37.98 130.58
N ASP A 297 58.99 37.33 129.79
CA ASP A 297 59.73 37.57 128.54
C ASP A 297 60.38 36.23 128.05
N GLY A 298 60.94 36.18 126.82
CA GLY A 298 62.05 35.27 126.42
C GLY A 298 61.81 34.41 125.16
N GLU A 299 62.31 34.79 123.97
CA GLU A 299 63.61 34.42 123.33
C GLU A 299 63.71 32.93 122.89
N VAL A 300 64.17 32.46 121.73
CA VAL A 300 65.10 32.87 120.64
C VAL A 300 64.65 32.05 119.38
N VAL A 301 64.92 32.38 118.11
CA VAL A 301 66.11 31.95 117.33
C VAL A 301 66.21 32.82 116.07
N THR A 302 67.35 33.46 115.92
CA THR A 302 67.84 34.22 114.76
C THR A 302 68.57 33.30 113.78
N GLU A 303 68.25 33.36 112.48
CA GLU A 303 69.18 33.20 111.35
C GLU A 303 68.43 33.23 109.99
N GLU A 304 68.00 34.40 109.50
CA GLU A 304 67.57 34.53 108.08
C GLU A 304 67.62 35.98 107.53
N ALA A 305 68.37 36.88 108.18
CA ALA A 305 68.31 38.32 107.91
C ALA A 305 68.99 38.79 106.59
N THR A 306 69.71 37.92 105.88
CA THR A 306 70.49 38.32 104.69
C THR A 306 69.75 38.14 103.36
N ALA A 307 68.92 37.10 103.23
CA ALA A 307 68.06 36.92 102.04
C ALA A 307 66.81 37.82 102.09
N ALA A 308 66.23 37.98 103.28
CA ALA A 308 65.10 38.87 103.52
C ALA A 308 65.45 40.33 103.21
N ALA A 309 66.63 40.81 103.62
CA ALA A 309 67.08 42.18 103.35
C ALA A 309 67.30 42.47 101.86
N GLN A 310 67.72 41.49 101.07
CA GLN A 310 67.87 41.64 99.61
C GLN A 310 66.53 41.67 98.88
N MET A 311 65.59 40.78 99.25
CA MET A 311 64.21 40.82 98.74
C MET A 311 63.49 42.12 99.12
N GLU A 312 63.70 42.61 100.34
CA GLU A 312 63.17 43.89 100.81
C GLU A 312 63.67 45.07 99.97
N ALA A 313 64.97 45.10 99.64
CA ALA A 313 65.53 46.14 98.77
C ALA A 313 64.95 46.09 97.33
N VAL A 314 64.68 44.89 96.80
CA VAL A 314 64.02 44.72 95.49
C VAL A 314 62.56 45.16 95.56
N PHE A 315 61.84 44.82 96.63
CA PHE A 315 60.46 45.25 96.86
C PHE A 315 60.34 46.77 97.00
N GLN A 316 61.24 47.43 97.74
CA GLN A 316 61.27 48.89 97.84
C GLN A 316 61.56 49.57 96.51
N ARG A 317 62.38 48.95 95.66
CA ARG A 317 62.63 49.44 94.29
C ARG A 317 61.41 49.25 93.40
N LEU A 318 60.72 48.12 93.52
CA LEU A 318 59.47 47.84 92.82
C LEU A 318 58.37 48.84 93.23
N MET A 319 58.17 49.04 94.54
CA MET A 319 57.25 50.02 95.12
C MET A 319 57.47 51.44 94.58
N LYS A 320 58.74 51.88 94.48
CA LYS A 320 59.08 53.18 93.87
C LYS A 320 58.74 53.26 92.39
N LEU A 321 58.94 52.19 91.63
CA LEU A 321 58.65 52.16 90.19
C LEU A 321 57.15 52.05 89.88
N THR A 322 56.39 51.35 90.72
CA THR A 322 54.93 51.26 90.60
C THR A 322 54.17 52.41 91.25
N GLY A 323 54.86 53.25 92.04
CA GLY A 323 54.27 54.39 92.74
C GLY A 323 53.31 53.98 93.87
N VAL A 324 53.63 52.89 94.56
CA VAL A 324 52.79 52.21 95.54
C VAL A 324 53.56 52.08 96.86
N ASN A 325 52.88 52.25 98.00
CA ASN A 325 53.51 52.28 99.31
C ASN A 325 53.46 50.94 100.07
N GLU A 326 52.66 49.98 99.59
CA GLU A 326 52.43 48.69 100.24
C GLU A 326 52.78 47.54 99.28
N ALA A 327 53.48 46.53 99.79
CA ALA A 327 53.99 45.41 98.97
C ALA A 327 52.86 44.58 98.32
N GLU A 328 51.71 44.47 98.99
CA GLU A 328 50.53 43.75 98.49
C GLU A 328 49.90 44.46 97.28
N GLU A 329 49.77 45.79 97.33
CA GLU A 329 49.23 46.59 96.23
C GLU A 329 50.09 46.49 94.95
N VAL A 330 51.41 46.32 95.08
CA VAL A 330 52.31 46.08 93.94
C VAL A 330 51.96 44.75 93.27
N PHE A 331 51.77 43.69 94.06
CA PHE A 331 51.42 42.37 93.56
C PHE A 331 50.06 42.38 92.86
N GLU A 332 49.05 43.03 93.45
CA GLU A 332 47.72 43.18 92.84
C GLU A 332 47.77 43.92 91.49
N ARG A 333 48.58 44.98 91.37
CA ARG A 333 48.74 45.69 90.08
C ARG A 333 49.41 44.84 89.01
N PHE A 334 50.45 44.08 89.34
CA PHE A 334 51.07 43.16 88.38
C PHE A 334 50.15 42.00 88.01
N GLN A 335 49.36 41.50 88.96
CA GLN A 335 48.34 40.49 88.69
C GLN A 335 47.26 41.05 87.75
N ALA A 336 46.72 42.23 88.02
CA ALA A 336 45.74 42.91 87.17
C ALA A 336 46.32 43.23 85.78
N GLN A 337 47.58 43.65 85.69
CA GLN A 337 48.27 43.89 84.42
C GLN A 337 48.46 42.59 83.62
N ARG A 338 48.83 41.50 84.28
CA ARG A 338 48.94 40.17 83.65
C ARG A 338 47.59 39.67 83.17
N GLU A 339 46.53 39.82 83.96
CA GLU A 339 45.17 39.45 83.59
C GLU A 339 44.65 40.31 82.43
N THR A 340 44.93 41.61 82.44
CA THR A 340 44.63 42.53 81.32
C THR A 340 45.39 42.13 80.06
N CYS A 341 46.67 41.79 80.17
CA CYS A 341 47.47 41.31 79.05
C CYS A 341 46.93 39.99 78.48
N LYS A 342 46.52 39.05 79.34
CA LYS A 342 45.87 37.80 78.90
C LYS A 342 44.56 38.08 78.18
N ARG A 343 43.73 38.99 78.71
CA ARG A 343 42.45 39.37 78.11
C ARG A 343 42.64 40.06 76.75
N LEU A 344 43.61 40.96 76.63
CA LEU A 344 43.93 41.62 75.36
C LEU A 344 44.46 40.63 74.33
N ASN A 345 45.30 39.68 74.74
CA ASN A 345 45.82 38.65 73.83
C ASN A 345 44.70 37.72 73.38
N TYR A 346 43.82 37.30 74.29
CA TYR A 346 42.60 36.56 73.94
C TYR A 346 41.74 37.33 72.95
N LEU A 347 41.44 38.61 73.22
CA LEU A 347 40.62 39.44 72.34
C LEU A 347 41.28 39.63 70.97
N GLN A 348 42.60 39.84 70.93
CA GLN A 348 43.37 39.94 69.70
C GLN A 348 43.26 38.64 68.89
N GLN A 349 43.48 37.49 69.53
CA GLN A 349 43.40 36.19 68.88
C GLN A 349 41.99 35.92 68.36
N THR A 350 40.95 36.18 69.16
CA THR A 350 39.55 36.02 68.72
C THR A 350 39.22 36.95 67.54
N THR A 351 39.65 38.21 67.56
CA THR A 351 39.42 39.12 66.42
C THR A 351 40.21 38.71 65.18
N GLU A 352 41.40 38.11 65.34
CA GLU A 352 42.22 37.63 64.23
C GLU A 352 41.63 36.35 63.61
N GLU A 353 41.11 35.44 64.44
CA GLU A 353 40.37 34.25 64.02
C GLU A 353 39.08 34.64 63.29
N GLU A 354 38.25 35.53 63.87
CA GLU A 354 37.04 36.05 63.22
C GLU A 354 37.36 36.74 61.89
N LYS A 355 38.47 37.49 61.81
CA LYS A 355 38.90 38.12 60.56
C LYS A 355 39.24 37.08 59.49
N LEU A 356 39.98 36.03 59.85
CA LEU A 356 40.33 34.93 58.93
C LEU A 356 39.09 34.20 58.42
N GLU A 357 38.12 33.94 59.31
CA GLU A 357 36.84 33.34 58.93
C GLU A 357 36.05 34.22 57.96
N LEU A 358 36.00 35.53 58.21
CA LEU A 358 35.33 36.49 57.32
C LEU A 358 36.02 36.61 55.97
N GLU A 359 37.36 36.62 55.92
CA GLU A 359 38.13 36.61 54.67
C GLU A 359 37.87 35.31 53.88
N SER A 360 37.85 34.17 54.55
CA SER A 360 37.51 32.88 53.94
C SER A 360 36.08 32.88 53.38
N ALA A 361 35.09 33.32 54.17
CA ALA A 361 33.71 33.44 53.73
C ALA A 361 33.55 34.40 52.54
N GLN A 362 34.27 35.53 52.56
CA GLN A 362 34.28 36.49 51.45
C GLN A 362 34.84 35.86 50.16
N THR A 363 35.95 35.13 50.25
CA THR A 363 36.52 34.44 49.07
C THR A 363 35.56 33.37 48.54
N SER A 364 34.93 32.59 49.42
CA SER A 364 33.93 31.59 49.04
C SER A 364 32.74 32.23 48.31
N LEU A 365 32.17 33.30 48.87
CA LEU A 365 31.05 34.02 48.25
C LEU A 365 31.43 34.66 46.92
N LEU A 366 32.66 35.17 46.77
CA LEU A 366 33.16 35.69 45.49
C LEU A 366 33.26 34.58 44.44
N THR A 367 33.80 33.41 44.79
CA THR A 367 33.89 32.28 43.87
C THR A 367 32.51 31.76 43.46
N GLU A 368 31.56 31.71 44.39
CA GLU A 368 30.19 31.31 44.11
C GLU A 368 29.50 32.33 43.17
N LEU A 369 29.71 33.62 43.40
CA LEU A 369 29.18 34.68 42.54
C LEU A 369 29.77 34.63 41.13
N GLU A 370 31.07 34.35 40.98
CA GLU A 370 31.69 34.11 39.68
C GLU A 370 31.10 32.87 38.99
N ALA A 371 30.95 31.76 39.72
CA ALA A 371 30.32 30.55 39.19
C ALA A 371 28.89 30.81 38.71
N PHE A 372 28.07 31.55 39.46
CA PHE A 372 26.72 31.95 39.05
C PHE A 372 26.72 32.84 37.81
N LYS A 373 27.68 33.76 37.68
CA LYS A 373 27.82 34.59 36.47
C LYS A 373 28.09 33.72 35.24
N PHE A 374 29.03 32.77 35.33
CA PHE A 374 29.37 31.90 34.20
C PHE A 374 28.24 30.91 33.88
N ALA A 375 27.57 30.34 34.89
CA ALA A 375 26.41 29.49 34.68
C ALA A 375 25.28 30.25 33.97
N SER A 376 24.96 31.47 34.42
CA SER A 376 23.92 32.28 33.78
C SER A 376 24.25 32.68 32.34
N VAL A 377 25.51 32.91 32.01
CA VAL A 377 25.94 33.19 30.62
C VAL A 377 25.84 31.93 29.78
N LYS A 378 26.30 30.79 30.29
CA LYS A 378 26.23 29.50 29.60
C LYS A 378 24.78 29.11 29.27
N ASP A 379 23.87 29.22 30.23
CA ASP A 379 22.45 28.91 30.01
C ASP A 379 21.81 29.83 28.95
N LYS A 380 22.24 31.10 28.87
CA LYS A 380 21.78 32.03 27.84
C LYS A 380 22.32 31.67 26.47
N ASP A 381 23.60 31.30 26.38
CA ASP A 381 24.22 30.89 25.11
C ASP A 381 23.59 29.59 24.59
N GLU A 382 23.39 28.59 25.45
CA GLU A 382 22.69 27.35 25.12
C GLU A 382 21.23 27.61 24.69
N GLY A 383 20.53 28.49 25.40
CA GLY A 383 19.17 28.91 25.00
C GLY A 383 19.14 29.64 23.66
N GLN A 384 20.15 30.44 23.36
CA GLN A 384 20.24 31.18 22.10
C GLN A 384 20.62 30.28 20.92
N GLU A 385 21.44 29.24 21.14
CA GLU A 385 21.73 28.18 20.18
C GLU A 385 20.45 27.38 19.85
N GLN A 386 19.71 26.93 20.87
CA GLN A 386 18.42 26.25 20.68
C GLN A 386 17.39 27.10 19.93
N ILE A 387 17.32 28.40 20.21
CA ILE A 387 16.48 29.33 19.45
C ILE A 387 16.95 29.43 17.99
N GLY A 388 18.26 29.39 17.75
CA GLY A 388 18.85 29.35 16.40
C GLY A 388 18.42 28.10 15.64
N GLU A 389 18.58 26.92 16.24
CA GLU A 389 18.18 25.63 15.66
C GLU A 389 16.68 25.60 15.34
N LEU A 390 15.83 26.07 16.26
CA LEU A 390 14.39 26.14 16.04
C LEU A 390 14.03 27.09 14.88
N LYS A 391 14.72 28.22 14.74
CA LYS A 391 14.51 29.13 13.60
C LYS A 391 14.90 28.47 12.28
N GLU A 392 16.00 27.73 12.23
CA GLU A 392 16.40 26.99 11.04
C GLU A 392 15.41 25.88 10.69
N GLU A 393 14.86 25.18 11.68
CA GLU A 393 13.80 24.18 11.45
C GLU A 393 12.52 24.82 10.92
N ILE A 394 12.12 25.98 11.47
CA ILE A 394 10.95 26.73 10.97
C ILE A 394 11.15 27.12 9.50
N ILE A 395 12.33 27.64 9.14
CA ILE A 395 12.64 28.02 7.74
C ILE A 395 12.54 26.78 6.83
N ARG A 396 13.10 25.64 7.25
CA ARG A 396 13.03 24.39 6.47
C ARG A 396 11.60 23.87 6.32
N GLU A 397 10.76 24.00 7.34
CA GLU A 397 9.34 23.63 7.24
C GLU A 397 8.58 24.61 6.34
N ASP A 398 8.81 25.92 6.44
CA ASP A 398 8.18 26.93 5.57
C ASP A 398 8.52 26.68 4.09
N GLU A 399 9.75 26.28 3.77
CA GLU A 399 10.16 25.88 2.42
C GLU A 399 9.39 24.65 1.94
N LYS A 400 9.20 23.63 2.79
CA LYS A 400 8.40 22.44 2.46
C LYS A 400 6.93 22.80 2.25
N TYR A 401 6.37 23.66 3.10
CA TYR A 401 4.99 24.12 2.96
C TYR A 401 4.78 24.84 1.62
N ALA A 402 5.70 25.74 1.24
CA ALA A 402 5.65 26.43 -0.04
C ALA A 402 5.74 25.47 -1.24
N GLU A 403 6.55 24.41 -1.14
CA GLU A 403 6.67 23.41 -2.21
C GLU A 403 5.41 22.54 -2.33
N ILE A 404 4.79 22.14 -1.21
CA ILE A 404 3.51 21.43 -1.20
C ILE A 404 2.38 22.31 -1.73
N GLU A 405 2.34 23.59 -1.35
CA GLU A 405 1.34 24.54 -1.84
C GLU A 405 1.44 24.70 -3.36
N LYS A 406 2.66 24.86 -3.89
CA LYS A 406 2.90 24.88 -5.34
C LYS A 406 2.44 23.59 -6.03
N GLN A 407 2.75 22.43 -5.48
CA GLN A 407 2.28 21.14 -6.03
C GLN A 407 0.76 21.04 -6.03
N ASN A 408 0.10 21.56 -4.99
CA ASN A 408 -1.35 21.58 -4.90
C ASN A 408 -1.96 22.53 -5.94
N ASP A 409 -1.35 23.69 -6.18
CA ASP A 409 -1.75 24.63 -7.24
C ASP A 409 -1.58 24.02 -8.64
N ASP A 410 -0.48 23.31 -8.89
CA ASP A 410 -0.25 22.57 -10.14
C ASP A 410 -1.33 21.49 -10.36
N ILE A 411 -1.68 20.73 -9.32
CA ILE A 411 -2.76 19.72 -9.37
C ILE A 411 -4.13 20.37 -9.60
N ASN A 412 -4.43 21.48 -8.91
CA ASN A 412 -5.68 22.22 -9.11
C ASN A 412 -5.80 22.76 -10.53
N THR A 413 -4.70 23.27 -11.10
CA THR A 413 -4.64 23.72 -12.48
C THR A 413 -4.92 22.57 -13.46
N LEU A 414 -4.27 21.42 -13.27
CA LEU A 414 -4.52 20.22 -14.07
C LEU A 414 -5.98 19.73 -13.94
N LEU A 415 -6.53 19.73 -12.73
CA LEU A 415 -7.93 19.35 -12.51
C LEU A 415 -8.90 20.30 -13.22
N LEU A 416 -8.63 21.60 -13.25
CA LEU A 416 -9.44 22.57 -14.00
C LEU A 416 -9.33 22.36 -15.52
N GLU A 417 -8.17 21.97 -16.03
CA GLU A 417 -8.03 21.58 -17.44
C GLU A 417 -8.83 20.32 -17.78
N ILE A 418 -8.73 19.28 -16.94
CA ILE A 418 -9.54 18.06 -17.06
C ILE A 418 -11.03 18.41 -17.00
N LYS A 419 -11.43 19.28 -16.06
CA LYS A 419 -12.80 19.78 -15.93
C LYS A 419 -13.28 20.41 -17.23
N ARG A 420 -12.49 21.30 -17.83
CA ARG A 420 -12.81 21.96 -19.11
C ARG A 420 -13.02 20.93 -20.22
N LEU A 421 -12.09 19.98 -20.36
CA LEU A 421 -12.20 18.92 -21.37
C LEU A 421 -13.44 18.04 -21.17
N LEU A 422 -13.75 17.66 -19.93
CA LEU A 422 -14.95 16.89 -19.60
C LEU A 422 -16.23 17.65 -19.94
N TYR A 423 -16.29 18.95 -19.65
CA TYR A 423 -17.41 19.80 -20.06
C TYR A 423 -17.56 19.86 -21.58
N ASP A 424 -16.46 20.03 -22.32
CA ASP A 424 -16.47 20.04 -23.79
C ASP A 424 -16.95 18.70 -24.36
N LEU A 425 -16.50 17.57 -23.79
CA LEU A 425 -16.95 16.22 -24.14
C LEU A 425 -18.44 16.01 -23.86
N CYS A 426 -18.93 16.44 -22.70
CA CYS A 426 -20.35 16.37 -22.36
C CYS A 426 -21.21 17.18 -23.32
N LYS A 427 -20.72 18.35 -23.77
CA LYS A 427 -21.38 19.22 -24.76
C LYS A 427 -21.46 18.58 -26.15
N ILE A 428 -20.43 17.86 -26.57
CA ILE A 428 -20.47 17.06 -27.82
C ILE A 428 -21.58 16.00 -27.76
N LEU A 429 -21.86 15.48 -26.58
CA LEU A 429 -22.91 14.48 -26.33
C LEU A 429 -24.29 15.07 -25.99
N ASP A 430 -24.53 16.37 -26.23
CA ASP A 430 -25.82 17.04 -25.97
C ASP A 430 -27.03 16.45 -26.73
N VAL A 431 -26.80 15.57 -27.70
CA VAL A 431 -27.84 14.75 -28.36
C VAL A 431 -28.57 13.83 -27.35
N VAL A 432 -27.94 13.55 -26.20
CA VAL A 432 -28.53 12.84 -25.05
C VAL A 432 -28.59 13.78 -23.85
N PRO A 433 -29.74 14.46 -23.61
CA PRO A 433 -29.83 15.55 -22.62
C PRO A 433 -29.84 15.08 -21.16
N ASP A 434 -30.13 13.80 -20.90
CA ASP A 434 -30.25 13.24 -19.54
C ASP A 434 -29.02 12.42 -19.13
N PRO A 435 -28.35 12.69 -18.00
CA PRO A 435 -28.67 13.70 -16.97
C PRO A 435 -28.17 15.12 -17.31
N VAL A 436 -28.78 16.12 -16.64
CA VAL A 436 -28.47 17.55 -16.81
C VAL A 436 -27.02 17.84 -16.41
N LEU A 437 -26.34 18.65 -17.23
CA LEU A 437 -24.99 19.13 -16.95
C LEU A 437 -24.98 19.96 -15.65
N PRO A 438 -24.07 19.69 -14.71
CA PRO A 438 -23.80 20.58 -13.59
C PRO A 438 -23.46 22.00 -14.07
N GLU A 439 -23.71 23.01 -13.24
CA GLU A 439 -23.30 24.38 -13.57
C GLU A 439 -21.77 24.54 -13.44
N TRP A 440 -21.16 25.28 -14.37
CA TRP A 440 -19.72 25.52 -14.34
C TRP A 440 -19.34 26.34 -13.10
N THR A 441 -18.54 25.74 -12.22
CA THR A 441 -17.93 26.41 -11.07
C THR A 441 -16.44 26.68 -11.32
N ALA A 442 -15.87 27.71 -10.70
CA ALA A 442 -14.44 28.03 -10.81
C ALA A 442 -13.54 27.10 -9.95
N GLU A 443 -14.13 26.13 -9.24
CA GLU A 443 -13.44 25.19 -8.36
C GLU A 443 -13.40 23.78 -8.98
N ALA A 444 -12.35 23.01 -8.69
CA ALA A 444 -12.17 21.65 -9.22
C ALA A 444 -12.95 20.53 -8.46
N ARG A 445 -13.82 20.89 -7.51
CA ARG A 445 -14.45 19.92 -6.58
C ARG A 445 -15.49 18.99 -7.23
N ASP A 446 -16.07 19.42 -8.33
CA ASP A 446 -17.16 18.77 -9.09
C ASP A 446 -16.68 17.91 -10.26
N VAL A 447 -15.36 17.78 -10.48
CA VAL A 447 -14.78 16.97 -11.57
C VAL A 447 -15.28 15.52 -11.53
N GLN A 448 -15.42 14.94 -10.33
CA GLN A 448 -15.93 13.58 -10.16
C GLN A 448 -17.40 13.45 -10.57
N GLU A 449 -18.21 14.47 -10.31
CA GLU A 449 -19.62 14.51 -10.72
C GLU A 449 -19.73 14.61 -12.23
N LEU A 450 -18.89 15.43 -12.87
CA LEU A 450 -18.80 15.54 -14.33
C LEU A 450 -18.40 14.23 -15.03
N VAL A 451 -17.46 13.48 -14.46
CA VAL A 451 -17.11 12.14 -14.96
C VAL A 451 -18.33 11.19 -14.91
N SER A 452 -19.11 11.23 -13.81
CA SER A 452 -20.31 10.39 -13.68
C SER A 452 -21.41 10.76 -14.69
N VAL A 453 -21.59 12.06 -14.96
CA VAL A 453 -22.52 12.58 -15.96
C VAL A 453 -22.08 12.16 -17.37
N LEU A 454 -20.79 12.32 -17.70
CA LEU A 454 -20.22 11.93 -18.99
C LEU A 454 -20.39 10.42 -19.23
N ALA A 455 -20.07 9.59 -18.23
CA ALA A 455 -20.21 8.14 -18.32
C ALA A 455 -21.67 7.72 -18.58
N THR A 456 -22.62 8.37 -17.89
CA THR A 456 -24.05 8.10 -18.06
C THR A 456 -24.55 8.53 -19.44
N ARG A 457 -24.13 9.72 -19.92
CA ARG A 457 -24.48 10.19 -21.27
C ARG A 457 -23.89 9.30 -22.36
N TYR A 458 -22.64 8.87 -22.20
CA TYR A 458 -21.96 7.98 -23.13
C TYR A 458 -22.67 6.62 -23.25
N GLU A 459 -23.04 5.99 -22.13
CA GLU A 459 -23.73 4.69 -22.16
C GLU A 459 -25.08 4.79 -22.86
N LYS A 460 -25.85 5.85 -22.60
CA LYS A 460 -27.12 6.12 -23.30
C LYS A 460 -26.93 6.40 -24.79
N ALA A 461 -25.89 7.15 -25.16
CA ALA A 461 -25.57 7.42 -26.57
C ALA A 461 -25.19 6.14 -27.32
N LYS A 462 -24.42 5.26 -26.67
CA LYS A 462 -24.06 3.94 -27.18
C LYS A 462 -25.28 3.06 -27.40
N ILE A 463 -26.19 2.97 -26.42
CA ILE A 463 -27.45 2.21 -26.56
C ILE A 463 -28.28 2.74 -27.74
N ARG A 464 -28.43 4.06 -27.89
CA ARG A 464 -29.12 4.65 -29.05
C ARG A 464 -28.46 4.31 -30.39
N ALA A 465 -27.13 4.32 -30.46
CA ALA A 465 -26.40 3.97 -31.68
C ALA A 465 -26.59 2.49 -32.05
N GLU A 466 -26.59 1.60 -31.05
CA GLU A 466 -26.91 0.17 -31.20
C GLU A 466 -28.35 -0.04 -31.71
N GLU A 467 -29.33 0.67 -31.15
CA GLU A 467 -30.73 0.61 -31.61
C GLU A 467 -30.89 1.07 -33.07
N ILE A 468 -30.21 2.14 -33.47
CA ILE A 468 -30.24 2.64 -34.86
C ILE A 468 -29.61 1.62 -35.81
N ARG A 469 -28.50 1.00 -35.41
CA ARG A 469 -27.84 -0.04 -36.21
C ARG A 469 -28.73 -1.27 -36.39
N ASN A 470 -29.43 -1.69 -35.33
CA ASN A 470 -30.37 -2.81 -35.40
C ASN A 470 -31.59 -2.48 -36.27
N LYS A 471 -32.12 -1.25 -36.20
CA LYS A 471 -33.22 -0.77 -37.06
C LYS A 471 -32.83 -0.68 -38.54
N GLN A 472 -31.57 -0.37 -38.86
CA GLN A 472 -31.07 -0.37 -40.24
C GLN A 472 -30.83 -1.79 -40.80
N GLY A 473 -30.56 -2.78 -39.94
CA GLY A 473 -30.46 -4.18 -40.35
C GLY A 473 -31.78 -4.78 -40.85
N ASP A 474 -32.91 -4.44 -40.20
CA ASP A 474 -34.24 -4.95 -40.55
C ASP A 474 -34.84 -4.35 -41.84
N ALA A 475 -34.35 -3.19 -42.30
CA ALA A 475 -34.88 -2.51 -43.48
C ALA A 475 -34.46 -3.13 -44.84
N THR A 476 -33.63 -4.18 -44.84
CA THR A 476 -33.03 -4.76 -46.07
C THR A 476 -33.66 -6.08 -46.53
N ILE A 477 -34.84 -6.46 -46.02
CA ILE A 477 -35.57 -7.65 -46.51
C ILE A 477 -36.68 -7.21 -47.47
N ILE A 478 -36.36 -7.19 -48.76
CA ILE A 478 -37.33 -7.00 -49.85
C ILE A 478 -38.14 -8.29 -50.00
N ALA A 479 -39.44 -8.20 -49.76
CA ALA A 479 -40.41 -9.26 -50.03
C ALA A 479 -40.71 -9.38 -51.53
N VAL A 480 -40.60 -10.60 -52.08
CA VAL A 480 -41.12 -10.96 -53.41
C VAL A 480 -42.14 -12.09 -53.24
N PRO A 481 -43.41 -11.91 -53.66
CA PRO A 481 -44.44 -12.94 -53.57
C PRO A 481 -44.63 -13.64 -54.92
N SER A 482 -44.72 -14.98 -54.94
CA SER A 482 -45.33 -15.73 -56.05
C SER A 482 -45.80 -17.12 -55.59
N ASN A 483 -47.03 -17.43 -55.99
CA ASN A 483 -47.89 -18.54 -55.57
C ASN A 483 -47.71 -19.78 -56.50
N PRO A 484 -48.57 -20.82 -56.55
CA PRO A 484 -48.24 -22.19 -56.17
C PRO A 484 -48.35 -23.23 -57.33
N ALA A 485 -47.83 -24.44 -57.10
CA ALA A 485 -48.33 -25.75 -57.59
C ALA A 485 -47.19 -26.71 -57.95
N SER A 486 -47.01 -27.76 -57.15
CA SER A 486 -47.24 -29.17 -57.54
C SER A 486 -46.52 -30.13 -56.58
N ARG A 487 -47.35 -30.99 -55.97
CA ARG A 487 -47.05 -32.22 -55.23
C ARG A 487 -46.40 -33.28 -56.18
N PRO A 488 -45.95 -34.48 -55.73
CA PRO A 488 -45.92 -35.01 -54.36
C PRO A 488 -44.68 -35.84 -53.92
N SER A 489 -44.56 -35.96 -52.59
CA SER A 489 -44.26 -37.18 -51.80
C SER A 489 -42.92 -37.91 -51.95
N SER A 490 -42.16 -37.97 -50.85
CA SER A 490 -41.81 -39.24 -50.18
C SER A 490 -40.94 -39.02 -48.92
N VAL A 491 -41.53 -39.39 -47.77
CA VAL A 491 -40.95 -40.20 -46.68
C VAL A 491 -40.04 -39.57 -45.60
N ALA A 492 -40.52 -39.86 -44.37
CA ALA A 492 -39.83 -40.10 -43.10
C ALA A 492 -39.46 -38.92 -42.18
N GLY A 493 -40.32 -38.72 -41.16
CA GLY A 493 -40.01 -39.31 -39.85
C GLY A 493 -39.96 -38.36 -38.65
N GLY A 494 -40.99 -38.43 -37.78
CA GLY A 494 -40.97 -38.09 -36.35
C GLY A 494 -41.32 -36.63 -36.00
N SER A 495 -42.60 -36.25 -35.87
CA SER A 495 -43.51 -36.40 -34.70
C SER A 495 -42.94 -35.77 -33.41
N VAL A 496 -43.26 -34.54 -32.97
CA VAL A 496 -44.54 -33.88 -32.60
C VAL A 496 -44.98 -34.14 -31.14
N GLN A 497 -44.90 -33.04 -30.35
CA GLN A 497 -45.81 -32.52 -29.30
C GLN A 497 -46.22 -33.41 -28.11
N SER A 498 -46.70 -32.93 -26.96
CA SER A 498 -46.71 -31.67 -26.17
C SER A 498 -47.62 -31.97 -24.96
N HIS A 499 -47.43 -31.26 -23.84
CA HIS A 499 -48.40 -31.08 -22.71
C HIS A 499 -48.78 -32.34 -21.90
N SER A 500 -49.21 -32.31 -20.62
CA SER A 500 -49.07 -31.42 -19.47
C SER A 500 -49.66 -32.16 -18.25
N THR A 501 -49.10 -31.89 -17.05
CA THR A 501 -49.71 -31.92 -15.70
C THR A 501 -50.07 -33.23 -14.93
N HIS A 502 -49.59 -33.21 -13.67
CA HIS A 502 -50.20 -33.60 -12.37
C HIS A 502 -49.81 -34.91 -11.63
N LYS A 503 -49.07 -34.72 -10.51
CA LYS A 503 -49.10 -35.34 -9.14
C LYS A 503 -49.00 -36.88 -9.00
N GLU A 504 -48.34 -37.53 -8.03
CA GLU A 504 -47.80 -37.19 -6.69
C GLU A 504 -46.88 -38.36 -6.21
N SER A 505 -45.87 -38.07 -5.36
CA SER A 505 -45.05 -38.99 -4.50
C SER A 505 -44.22 -40.09 -5.18
N GLU A 506 -42.96 -40.42 -4.82
CA GLU A 506 -42.21 -40.32 -3.57
C GLU A 506 -40.70 -40.50 -3.91
N ARG A 507 -39.81 -39.86 -3.12
CA ARG A 507 -38.34 -40.08 -2.98
C ARG A 507 -37.42 -39.54 -4.09
N VAL A 508 -36.66 -38.50 -3.74
CA VAL A 508 -35.21 -38.49 -3.45
C VAL A 508 -34.69 -37.06 -3.65
N THR A 509 -34.56 -36.34 -2.54
CA THR A 509 -33.82 -35.08 -2.34
C THR A 509 -32.32 -35.34 -2.57
N ALA A 510 -31.69 -34.62 -3.50
CA ALA A 510 -31.02 -33.32 -3.33
C ALA A 510 -29.59 -33.41 -2.74
N VAL A 511 -28.62 -33.13 -3.63
CA VAL A 511 -27.33 -32.43 -3.46
C VAL A 511 -26.32 -32.98 -2.44
N PRO A 512 -25.04 -33.16 -2.84
CA PRO A 512 -23.92 -33.02 -1.92
C PRO A 512 -23.07 -31.79 -2.24
N THR A 513 -22.99 -30.96 -1.20
CA THR A 513 -22.09 -29.83 -0.99
C THR A 513 -20.79 -30.31 -0.33
N TYR A 514 -19.66 -29.74 -0.77
CA TYR A 514 -18.40 -29.49 -0.04
C TYR A 514 -18.07 -30.44 1.12
N LYS A 515 -17.61 -31.66 0.82
CA LYS A 515 -16.99 -32.53 1.83
C LYS A 515 -16.12 -33.64 1.24
N GLU A 516 -15.18 -33.33 0.37
CA GLU A 516 -14.24 -34.36 -0.11
C GLU A 516 -12.92 -33.81 -0.67
N LEU A 517 -12.18 -33.00 0.09
CA LEU A 517 -10.75 -32.74 -0.16
C LEU A 517 -9.98 -32.56 1.16
N VAL A 518 -10.18 -33.48 2.11
CA VAL A 518 -9.29 -33.60 3.28
C VAL A 518 -8.94 -35.07 3.47
N GLN A 519 -7.96 -35.55 2.71
CA GLN A 519 -7.06 -36.65 3.11
C GLN A 519 -5.73 -36.50 2.39
N LYS A 520 -4.73 -35.92 3.06
CA LYS A 520 -3.33 -36.27 2.85
C LYS A 520 -2.56 -36.05 4.15
N GLU A 521 -1.99 -37.14 4.64
CA GLU A 521 -1.14 -37.20 5.83
C GLU A 521 0.13 -36.34 5.68
N PRO A 522 0.68 -35.82 6.79
CA PRO A 522 1.86 -34.97 6.80
C PRO A 522 3.16 -35.79 6.83
N VAL A 523 4.18 -35.30 6.13
CA VAL A 523 5.57 -35.73 6.24
C VAL A 523 6.18 -35.08 7.49
N LYS A 524 6.79 -35.91 8.35
CA LYS A 524 7.56 -35.53 9.55
C LYS A 524 8.76 -34.64 9.23
N GLY A 525 8.98 -33.61 10.04
CA GLY A 525 10.27 -32.95 10.24
C GLY A 525 10.31 -32.05 11.48
N GLY A 526 11.09 -32.47 12.50
CA GLY A 526 11.85 -31.66 13.46
C GLY A 526 11.13 -30.81 14.54
N PRO A 527 11.52 -30.88 15.83
CA PRO A 527 10.84 -30.18 16.92
C PRO A 527 11.36 -28.74 17.09
N SER A 528 10.45 -27.77 17.15
CA SER A 528 10.73 -26.46 17.75
C SER A 528 9.57 -26.15 18.67
N ASP A 529 9.84 -26.25 19.98
CA ASP A 529 9.00 -25.74 21.04
C ASP A 529 8.78 -24.23 20.87
N GLU A 530 7.64 -23.74 21.35
CA GLU A 530 7.17 -22.35 21.41
C GLU A 530 6.33 -21.83 20.22
N GLU A 531 5.20 -22.49 19.95
CA GLU A 531 4.00 -21.80 19.45
C GLU A 531 3.16 -21.35 20.65
N GLU A 532 3.13 -20.05 20.91
CA GLU A 532 2.24 -19.43 21.90
C GLU A 532 0.80 -19.43 21.33
N ASP A 533 -0.09 -20.11 22.06
CA ASP A 533 -1.45 -20.53 21.69
C ASP A 533 -2.32 -19.36 21.15
N ILE A 534 -2.67 -19.39 19.86
CA ILE A 534 -3.62 -18.42 19.28
C ILE A 534 -5.00 -18.67 19.90
N PRO A 535 -5.61 -17.69 20.61
CA PRO A 535 -6.84 -17.96 21.33
C PRO A 535 -7.99 -18.36 20.40
N SER A 536 -8.50 -19.58 20.61
CA SER A 536 -9.65 -20.12 19.88
C SER A 536 -10.81 -19.12 19.81
N ARG A 537 -11.51 -19.08 18.67
CA ARG A 537 -12.74 -18.30 18.47
C ARG A 537 -13.74 -18.43 19.64
N CYS A 538 -13.81 -19.60 20.28
CA CYS A 538 -14.66 -19.83 21.45
C CYS A 538 -14.19 -19.11 22.71
N TYR A 539 -12.86 -18.95 22.89
CA TYR A 539 -12.26 -18.16 23.98
C TYR A 539 -12.56 -16.67 23.79
N LEU A 540 -12.30 -16.14 22.58
CA LEU A 540 -12.60 -14.74 22.24
C LEU A 540 -14.09 -14.42 22.40
N LYS A 541 -14.97 -15.35 22.00
CA LYS A 541 -16.43 -15.19 22.17
C LYS A 541 -16.84 -15.17 23.64
N ARG A 542 -16.23 -15.99 24.51
CA ARG A 542 -16.48 -15.97 25.97
C ARG A 542 -15.98 -14.69 26.61
N GLN A 543 -14.82 -14.21 26.22
CA GLN A 543 -14.23 -12.98 26.77
C GLN A 543 -15.05 -11.74 26.36
N ALA A 544 -15.51 -11.68 25.11
CA ALA A 544 -16.42 -10.64 24.64
C ALA A 544 -17.74 -10.65 25.42
N GLN A 545 -18.32 -11.84 25.69
CA GLN A 545 -19.54 -11.96 26.48
C GLN A 545 -19.35 -11.48 27.92
N LEU A 546 -18.23 -11.84 28.57
CA LEU A 546 -17.87 -11.35 29.90
C LEU A 546 -17.76 -9.81 29.96
N ILE A 547 -17.22 -9.19 28.91
CA ILE A 547 -17.12 -7.72 28.82
C ILE A 547 -18.49 -7.07 28.66
N VAL A 548 -19.39 -7.69 27.88
CA VAL A 548 -20.77 -7.20 27.73
C VAL A 548 -21.53 -7.35 29.05
N ASP A 549 -21.43 -8.50 29.71
CA ASP A 549 -22.15 -8.80 30.96
C ASP A 549 -21.66 -7.90 32.12
N THR A 550 -20.37 -7.55 32.15
CA THR A 550 -19.81 -6.61 33.14
C THR A 550 -20.23 -5.16 32.87
N LYS A 551 -20.39 -4.76 31.59
CA LYS A 551 -20.84 -3.39 31.24
C LYS A 551 -22.36 -3.19 31.32
N CYS A 552 -23.15 -4.25 31.20
CA CYS A 552 -24.61 -4.20 31.39
C CYS A 552 -25.03 -4.09 32.87
N ARG A 553 -24.08 -4.13 33.81
CA ARG A 553 -24.34 -4.02 35.25
C ARG A 553 -24.04 -2.61 35.77
N ARG A 554 -24.86 -1.61 35.40
CA ARG A 554 -24.89 -0.29 36.08
C ARG A 554 -26.24 -0.04 36.77
N LYS A 555 -26.11 0.22 38.09
CA LYS A 555 -26.98 1.03 38.97
C LYS A 555 -28.43 0.60 39.16
N GLY A 556 -28.64 -0.28 40.14
CA GLY A 556 -29.87 -0.27 40.94
C GLY A 556 -29.85 0.92 41.92
N PHE A 557 -30.89 1.73 41.88
CA PHE A 557 -31.19 2.85 42.78
C PHE A 557 -31.04 2.46 44.25
N ARG A 558 -30.29 3.25 45.05
CA ARG A 558 -30.44 3.27 46.51
C ARG A 558 -31.49 4.32 46.87
N ALA A 559 -32.58 3.86 47.48
CA ALA A 559 -33.56 4.71 48.14
C ALA A 559 -32.94 5.34 49.40
N PHE A 560 -33.21 6.63 49.61
CA PHE A 560 -32.88 7.35 50.84
C PHE A 560 -33.62 6.75 52.05
N PRO A 561 -32.99 6.67 53.24
CA PRO A 561 -33.72 6.34 54.46
C PRO A 561 -34.45 7.58 54.99
N ARG A 562 -35.71 7.39 55.39
CA ARG A 562 -36.44 8.37 56.20
C ARG A 562 -35.98 8.27 57.66
N LYS A 563 -35.33 9.30 58.17
CA LYS A 563 -35.75 10.12 59.33
C LYS A 563 -34.67 11.16 59.62
#